data_AF-A0A7S3BVK4-F1
#
_entry.id   AF-A0A7S3BVK4-F1
#
_cell.length_a   1.000
_cell.length_b   1.000
_cell.length_c   1.000
_cell.angle_alpha   90.00
_cell.angle_beta   90.00
_cell.angle_gamma   90.00
#
_symmetry.space_group_name_H-M   'P 1'
#
loop_
_entity.id
_entity.type
_entity.pdbx_description
1 polymer ?
#
loop_
_entity_poly.entity_id
_entity_poly.type
_entity_poly.pdbx_seq_one_letter_code
_entity_poly.pdbx_strand_id
1 'polypeptide(L)'
;MGPRLGSTLPRAREAAVSLEDLALTLPEPPPPFFVWHTEMDELVPSANAVRLAASLRERGGRRAVELHVFQGPNPPLRHGLGLAFERRLSSYAACAHDQRLCVGNWTALCAGWLRRTFRSIAAGRGASRTRHAPPPL
;
A
#
# COMPACT_ATOMS: atom_id res chain seq x y z
N MET A 1 3.98 5.79 29.73
CA MET A 1 2.74 6.13 29.00
C MET A 1 3.04 7.33 28.12
N GLY A 2 3.28 7.14 26.82
CA GLY A 2 3.44 8.25 25.88
C GLY A 2 2.10 8.94 25.60
N PRO A 3 2.09 10.22 25.21
CA PRO A 3 0.86 10.90 24.84
C PRO A 3 0.21 10.15 23.66
N ARG A 4 -1.08 9.82 23.78
CA ARG A 4 -1.88 9.30 22.67
C ARG A 4 -1.93 10.38 21.59
N LEU A 5 -1.27 10.16 20.45
CA LEU A 5 -1.53 11.00 19.28
C LEU A 5 -3.04 10.99 19.00
N GLY A 6 -3.65 12.18 18.90
CA GLY A 6 -5.06 12.37 18.57
C GLY A 6 -6.00 12.66 19.73
N SER A 7 -5.61 12.52 21.00
CA SER A 7 -6.55 12.72 22.14
C SER A 7 -6.99 14.17 22.39
N THR A 8 -6.49 15.12 21.61
CA THR A 8 -6.75 16.57 21.74
C THR A 8 -7.29 17.21 20.46
N LEU A 9 -7.54 16.44 19.40
CA LEU A 9 -8.18 16.99 18.21
C LEU A 9 -9.70 17.02 18.42
N PRO A 10 -10.39 18.15 18.22
CA PRO A 10 -11.85 18.17 18.18
C PRO A 10 -12.34 17.12 17.16
N ARG A 11 -13.40 16.34 17.45
CA ARG A 11 -13.95 15.30 16.54
C ARG A 11 -14.10 15.76 15.08
N ALA A 12 -14.41 17.04 14.87
CA ALA A 12 -14.52 17.65 13.54
C ALA A 12 -13.19 17.67 12.73
N ARG A 13 -12.03 17.67 13.41
CA ARG A 13 -10.70 17.54 12.79
C ARG A 13 -10.26 16.09 12.63
N GLU A 14 -10.81 15.16 13.42
CA GLU A 14 -10.57 13.72 13.26
C GLU A 14 -11.17 13.21 11.94
N ALA A 15 -12.37 13.67 11.56
CA ALA A 15 -12.99 13.33 10.27
C ALA A 15 -12.15 13.77 9.06
N ALA A 16 -11.45 14.92 9.16
CA ALA A 16 -10.59 15.41 8.07
C ALA A 16 -9.31 14.58 7.84
N VAL A 17 -8.92 13.76 8.83
CA VAL A 17 -7.73 12.88 8.78
C VAL A 17 -8.08 11.40 8.95
N SER A 18 -9.38 11.10 9.06
CA SER A 18 -9.90 9.76 9.16
C SER A 18 -9.67 9.05 7.85
N LEU A 19 -9.03 7.87 7.89
CA LEU A 19 -8.72 7.12 6.68
C LEU A 19 -9.96 6.50 6.03
N GLU A 20 -11.02 6.30 6.83
CA GLU A 20 -12.36 5.92 6.34
C GLU A 20 -12.94 7.07 5.51
N ASP A 21 -12.76 8.32 5.97
CA ASP A 21 -13.20 9.52 5.26
C ASP A 21 -12.27 9.89 4.09
N LEU A 22 -10.97 9.58 4.18
CA LEU A 22 -10.04 9.74 3.05
C LEU A 22 -10.52 8.92 1.86
N ALA A 23 -10.99 7.68 2.08
CA ALA A 23 -11.60 6.90 1.03
C ALA A 23 -12.78 7.65 0.41
N LEU A 24 -13.63 8.32 1.19
CA LEU A 24 -14.77 9.12 0.69
C LEU A 24 -14.37 10.35 -0.14
N THR A 25 -13.17 10.90 0.07
CA THR A 25 -12.65 12.04 -0.72
C THR A 25 -12.08 11.67 -2.10
N LEU A 26 -11.91 10.38 -2.39
CA LEU A 26 -11.36 9.92 -3.67
C LEU A 26 -12.43 9.92 -4.79
N PRO A 27 -12.02 10.16 -6.06
CA PRO A 27 -12.90 9.99 -7.21
C PRO A 27 -13.61 8.64 -7.22
N GLU A 28 -14.80 8.57 -7.81
CA GLU A 28 -15.58 7.33 -7.89
C GLU A 28 -15.58 6.78 -9.33
N PRO A 29 -15.10 5.54 -9.57
CA PRO A 29 -14.51 4.63 -8.58
C PRO A 29 -13.09 5.06 -8.17
N PRO A 30 -12.65 4.75 -6.93
CA PRO A 30 -11.29 5.05 -6.49
C PRO A 30 -10.26 4.33 -7.38
N PRO A 31 -9.06 4.89 -7.59
CA PRO A 31 -7.98 4.16 -8.25
C PRO A 31 -7.64 2.89 -7.45
N PRO A 32 -7.03 1.87 -8.06
CA PRO A 32 -6.64 0.67 -7.32
C PRO A 32 -5.49 0.96 -6.35
N PHE A 33 -5.58 0.47 -5.12
CA PHE A 33 -4.59 0.64 -4.06
C PHE A 33 -3.83 -0.64 -3.75
N PHE A 34 -2.56 -0.50 -3.40
CA PHE A 34 -1.76 -1.53 -2.72
C PHE A 34 -1.38 -0.98 -1.35
N VAL A 35 -1.80 -1.66 -0.28
CA VAL A 35 -1.56 -1.25 1.09
C VAL A 35 -0.80 -2.36 1.80
N TRP A 36 0.23 -2.00 2.56
CA TRP A 36 0.92 -2.94 3.44
C TRP A 36 1.14 -2.29 4.80
N HIS A 37 1.16 -3.11 5.85
CA HIS A 37 1.35 -2.66 7.22
C HIS A 37 1.98 -3.76 8.09
N THR A 38 2.53 -3.41 9.24
CA THR A 38 2.95 -4.39 10.27
C THR A 38 1.99 -4.38 11.44
N GLU A 39 1.57 -5.56 11.91
CA GLU A 39 0.61 -5.73 13.01
C GLU A 39 1.07 -5.00 14.29
N MET A 40 2.38 -5.00 14.54
CA MET A 40 2.99 -4.46 15.75
C MET A 40 3.45 -2.99 15.63
N ASP A 41 2.93 -2.21 14.66
CA ASP A 41 3.23 -0.78 14.59
C ASP A 41 2.52 -0.01 15.73
N GLU A 42 3.29 0.33 16.76
CA GLU A 42 2.80 1.03 17.95
C GLU A 42 2.52 2.53 17.71
N LEU A 43 3.08 3.13 16.64
CA LEU A 43 2.87 4.55 16.34
C LEU A 43 1.61 4.76 15.49
N VAL A 44 1.40 3.86 14.51
CA VAL A 44 0.23 3.90 13.62
C VAL A 44 -0.39 2.49 13.58
N PRO A 45 -1.48 2.23 14.31
CA PRO A 45 -2.07 0.89 14.42
C PRO A 45 -2.48 0.27 13.07
N SER A 46 -2.28 -1.04 12.89
CA SER A 46 -2.67 -1.76 11.65
C SER A 46 -4.16 -1.68 11.33
N ALA A 47 -5.00 -1.47 12.34
CA ALA A 47 -6.44 -1.24 12.20
C ALA A 47 -6.76 -0.09 11.23
N ASN A 48 -5.90 0.91 11.12
CA ASN A 48 -6.04 2.02 10.17
C ASN A 48 -6.00 1.54 8.71
N ALA A 49 -5.06 0.64 8.38
CA ALA A 49 -4.95 0.06 7.05
C ALA A 49 -6.13 -0.86 6.72
N VAL A 50 -6.63 -1.61 7.73
CA VAL A 50 -7.80 -2.49 7.59
C VAL A 50 -9.06 -1.68 7.28
N ARG A 51 -9.29 -0.59 8.01
CA ARG A 51 -10.44 0.33 7.81
C ARG A 51 -10.41 0.96 6.42
N LEU A 52 -9.27 1.51 6.01
CA LEU A 52 -9.08 2.05 4.65
C LEU A 52 -9.43 1.02 3.57
N ALA A 53 -8.92 -0.22 3.70
CA ALA A 53 -9.16 -1.26 2.72
C ALA A 53 -10.64 -1.67 2.65
N ALA A 54 -11.36 -1.68 3.79
CA ALA A 54 -12.79 -1.93 3.81
C ALA A 54 -13.55 -0.86 3.00
N SER A 55 -13.32 0.43 3.31
CA SER A 55 -13.98 1.54 2.62
C SER A 55 -13.67 1.59 1.13
N LEU A 56 -12.41 1.32 0.72
CA LEU A 56 -12.03 1.24 -0.69
C LEU A 56 -12.76 0.11 -1.42
N ARG A 57 -12.93 -1.05 -0.78
CA ARG A 57 -13.59 -2.22 -1.38
C ARG A 57 -15.09 -2.02 -1.53
N GLU A 58 -15.72 -1.32 -0.59
CA GLU A 58 -17.14 -0.95 -0.68
C GLU A 58 -17.41 -0.06 -1.90
N ARG A 59 -16.53 0.91 -2.17
CA ARG A 59 -16.71 1.87 -3.28
C ARG A 59 -16.20 1.38 -4.64
N GLY A 60 -15.05 0.71 -4.68
CA GLY A 60 -14.38 0.30 -5.93
C GLY A 60 -14.53 -1.19 -6.29
N GLY A 61 -15.24 -1.96 -5.46
CA GLY A 61 -15.45 -3.39 -5.68
C GLY A 61 -14.22 -4.27 -5.46
N ARG A 62 -14.26 -5.51 -5.98
CA ARG A 62 -13.28 -6.57 -5.67
C ARG A 62 -11.82 -6.27 -6.03
N ARG A 63 -11.56 -5.30 -6.93
CA ARG A 63 -10.21 -4.94 -7.41
C ARG A 63 -9.71 -3.60 -6.86
N ALA A 64 -10.44 -2.97 -5.94
CA ALA A 64 -10.10 -1.65 -5.42
C ALA A 64 -8.83 -1.64 -4.56
N VAL A 65 -8.54 -2.73 -3.85
CA VAL A 65 -7.41 -2.77 -2.90
C VAL A 65 -6.85 -4.18 -2.75
N GLU A 66 -5.53 -4.27 -2.66
CA GLU A 66 -4.79 -5.42 -2.14
C GLU A 66 -4.12 -5.01 -0.82
N LEU A 67 -4.44 -5.68 0.29
CA LEU A 67 -3.94 -5.38 1.64
C LEU A 67 -3.08 -6.54 2.18
N HIS A 68 -1.90 -6.21 2.71
CA HIS A 68 -1.00 -7.16 3.38
C HIS A 68 -0.66 -6.67 4.80
N VAL A 69 -0.99 -7.46 5.82
CA VAL A 69 -0.62 -7.16 7.22
C VAL A 69 0.37 -8.21 7.71
N PHE A 70 1.59 -7.79 8.02
CA PHE A 70 2.68 -8.67 8.44
C PHE A 70 2.78 -8.69 9.97
N GLN A 71 2.85 -9.87 10.59
CA GLN A 71 2.99 -9.98 12.04
C GLN A 71 4.31 -9.39 12.58
N GLY A 72 5.34 -9.26 11.74
CA GLY A 72 6.66 -8.76 12.14
C GLY A 72 7.39 -9.70 13.11
N PRO A 73 8.69 -9.50 13.35
CA PRO A 73 9.44 -10.22 14.37
C PRO A 73 9.04 -9.80 15.80
N ASN A 74 9.39 -10.64 16.77
CA ASN A 74 9.48 -10.28 18.19
C ASN A 74 10.98 -10.14 18.57
N PRO A 75 11.47 -8.97 19.06
CA PRO A 75 10.74 -7.74 19.37
C PRO A 75 10.25 -6.99 18.12
N PRO A 76 9.17 -6.19 18.27
CA PRO A 76 8.49 -5.56 17.15
C PRO A 76 9.40 -4.63 16.35
N LEU A 77 9.25 -4.67 15.03
CA LEU A 77 9.90 -3.73 14.13
C LEU A 77 9.35 -2.32 14.37
N ARG A 78 10.24 -1.33 14.41
CA ARG A 78 9.85 0.07 14.57
C ARG A 78 9.11 0.56 13.33
N HIS A 79 8.21 1.52 13.52
CA HIS A 79 7.60 2.27 12.43
C HIS A 79 8.65 2.80 11.42
N GLY A 80 8.24 2.97 10.16
CA GLY A 80 9.10 3.59 9.15
C GLY A 80 10.17 2.65 8.58
N LEU A 81 9.81 1.40 8.31
CA LEU A 81 10.76 0.36 7.87
C LEU A 81 11.38 0.58 6.48
N GLY A 82 10.90 1.54 5.70
CA GLY A 82 11.38 1.77 4.33
C GLY A 82 11.26 0.49 3.50
N LEU A 83 12.39 0.00 2.99
CA LEU A 83 12.44 -1.25 2.22
C LEU A 83 12.41 -2.52 3.09
N ALA A 84 12.46 -2.37 4.42
CA ALA A 84 12.49 -3.46 5.39
C ALA A 84 13.64 -4.47 5.16
N PHE A 85 14.81 -3.98 4.70
CA PHE A 85 16.01 -4.80 4.50
C PHE A 85 16.96 -4.72 5.69
N GLU A 86 17.24 -5.87 6.31
CA GLU A 86 18.60 -6.23 6.68
C GLU A 86 18.89 -7.59 6.01
N ARG A 87 19.76 -7.57 4.98
CA ARG A 87 20.18 -8.68 4.11
C ARG A 87 19.15 -9.22 3.09
N ARG A 88 19.45 -8.92 1.82
CA ARG A 88 18.89 -9.54 0.60
C ARG A 88 18.91 -11.07 0.71
N LEU A 89 17.78 -11.74 0.49
CA LEU A 89 17.77 -13.20 0.28
C LEU A 89 16.95 -13.63 -0.95
N SER A 90 17.43 -14.74 -1.50
CA SER A 90 17.13 -15.33 -2.80
C SER A 90 15.96 -16.32 -2.78
N SER A 91 15.26 -16.52 -1.64
CA SER A 91 14.14 -17.47 -1.57
C SER A 91 13.19 -17.26 -0.39
N TYR A 92 11.94 -17.70 -0.59
CA TYR A 92 10.85 -17.68 0.39
C TYR A 92 11.13 -18.56 1.63
N ALA A 93 12.01 -19.56 1.52
CA ALA A 93 12.37 -20.45 2.62
C ALA A 93 13.17 -19.75 3.73
N ALA A 94 13.92 -18.69 3.40
CA ALA A 94 14.70 -17.96 4.40
C ALA A 94 13.83 -17.12 5.35
N CYS A 95 12.63 -16.73 4.90
CA CYS A 95 11.61 -16.05 5.70
C CYS A 95 11.13 -16.89 6.90
N ALA A 96 11.23 -18.22 6.83
CA ALA A 96 10.82 -19.09 7.92
C ALA A 96 11.71 -18.99 9.17
N HIS A 97 12.95 -18.51 9.03
CA HIS A 97 13.91 -18.38 10.15
C HIS A 97 14.10 -16.94 10.64
N ASP A 98 13.75 -15.92 9.84
CA ASP A 98 13.80 -14.53 10.27
C ASP A 98 12.58 -13.76 9.75
N GLN A 99 11.69 -13.41 10.67
CA GLN A 99 10.45 -12.70 10.40
C GLN A 99 10.69 -11.27 9.88
N ARG A 100 11.88 -10.68 10.04
CA ARG A 100 12.25 -9.39 9.40
C ARG A 100 12.29 -9.52 7.88
N LEU A 101 12.73 -10.68 7.39
CA LEU A 101 12.81 -10.98 5.96
C LEU A 101 11.43 -11.15 5.32
N CYS A 102 10.43 -11.59 6.09
CA CYS A 102 9.04 -11.71 5.63
C CYS A 102 8.46 -10.36 5.20
N VAL A 103 8.76 -9.29 5.96
CA VAL A 103 8.19 -7.96 5.72
C VAL A 103 8.71 -7.38 4.40
N GLY A 104 10.01 -7.50 4.11
CA GLY A 104 10.63 -7.01 2.87
C GLY A 104 10.00 -7.57 1.57
N ASN A 105 9.31 -8.71 1.65
CA ASN A 105 8.58 -9.30 0.53
C ASN A 105 7.41 -8.42 0.02
N TRP A 106 6.99 -7.40 0.77
CA TRP A 106 5.98 -6.43 0.32
C TRP A 106 6.34 -5.83 -1.05
N THR A 107 7.63 -5.63 -1.33
CA THR A 107 8.12 -5.07 -2.60
C THR A 107 7.85 -5.99 -3.78
N ALA A 108 8.09 -7.29 -3.63
CA ALA A 108 7.81 -8.29 -4.66
C ALA A 108 6.31 -8.47 -4.89
N LEU A 109 5.53 -8.45 -3.79
CA LEU A 109 4.06 -8.47 -3.84
C LEU A 109 3.52 -7.25 -4.60
N CYS A 110 4.01 -6.04 -4.26
CA CYS A 110 3.65 -4.79 -4.94
C CYS A 110 4.03 -4.81 -6.43
N ALA A 111 5.24 -5.28 -6.78
CA ALA A 111 5.64 -5.43 -8.17
C ALA A 111 4.75 -6.41 -8.94
N GLY A 112 4.37 -7.53 -8.31
CA GLY A 112 3.40 -8.48 -8.87
C GLY A 112 2.03 -7.85 -9.09
N TRP A 113 1.54 -7.10 -8.09
CA TRP A 113 0.29 -6.37 -8.15
C TRP A 113 0.31 -5.32 -9.28
N LEU A 114 1.33 -4.45 -9.35
CA LEU A 114 1.47 -3.45 -10.42
C LEU A 114 1.37 -4.07 -11.82
N ARG A 115 2.07 -5.20 -12.02
CA ARG A 115 2.01 -5.93 -13.29
C ARG A 115 0.60 -6.46 -13.58
N ARG A 116 -0.13 -7.00 -12.60
CA ARG A 116 -1.49 -7.52 -12.82
C ARG A 116 -2.51 -6.40 -13.02
N THR A 117 -2.37 -5.30 -12.28
CA THR A 117 -3.29 -4.17 -12.25
C THR A 117 -3.16 -3.30 -13.50
N PHE A 118 -1.95 -3.11 -14.02
CA PHE A 118 -1.68 -2.18 -15.11
C PHE A 118 -1.17 -2.84 -16.41
N ARG A 119 -1.07 -4.18 -16.49
CA ARG A 119 -0.57 -4.88 -17.70
C ARG A 119 -1.29 -4.52 -19.00
N SER A 120 -2.57 -4.15 -18.97
CA SER A 120 -3.30 -3.80 -20.20
C SER A 120 -3.08 -2.36 -20.67
N ILE A 121 -2.39 -1.53 -19.89
CA ILE A 121 -2.11 -0.13 -20.28
C ILE A 121 -1.05 -0.04 -21.39
N ALA A 122 -0.12 -0.99 -21.46
CA ALA A 122 0.93 -1.01 -22.49
C ALA A 122 0.46 -1.64 -23.81
N ALA A 123 -0.46 -2.61 -23.76
CA ALA A 123 -0.99 -3.27 -24.96
C ALA A 123 -1.89 -2.36 -25.82
N GLY A 124 -2.54 -1.35 -25.20
CA GLY A 124 -3.40 -0.39 -25.91
C GLY A 124 -2.70 0.87 -26.44
N ARG A 125 -1.48 1.19 -26.00
CA ARG A 125 -0.74 2.40 -26.43
C ARG A 125 0.25 2.16 -27.58
N GLY A 126 0.42 0.91 -28.02
CA GLY A 126 1.28 0.57 -29.16
C GLY A 126 0.70 0.90 -30.53
N ALA A 127 -0.60 1.22 -30.62
CA ALA A 127 -1.29 1.45 -31.89
C ALA A 127 -1.31 2.91 -32.38
N SER A 128 -0.87 3.88 -31.57
CA SER A 128 -0.88 5.30 -31.94
C SER A 128 0.43 6.00 -31.58
N ARG A 129 1.50 5.63 -32.26
CA ARG A 129 2.61 6.55 -32.57
C ARG A 129 2.56 6.82 -34.06
N THR A 130 1.75 7.80 -34.47
CA THR A 130 1.93 8.42 -35.77
C THR A 130 3.33 9.05 -35.77
N ARG A 131 4.19 8.58 -36.68
CA ARG A 131 5.47 9.23 -36.96
C ARG A 131 5.15 10.60 -37.53
N HIS A 132 5.41 11.66 -36.76
CA HIS A 132 5.38 13.01 -37.30
C HIS A 132 6.55 13.13 -38.28
N ALA A 133 6.26 13.24 -39.57
CA ALA A 133 7.27 13.58 -40.56
C ALA A 133 7.77 15.01 -40.28
N PRO A 134 9.07 15.29 -40.42
CA PRO A 134 9.59 16.65 -40.31
C PRO A 134 9.08 17.50 -41.48
N PRO A 135 8.87 18.81 -41.29
CA PRO A 135 8.43 19.71 -42.34
C PRO A 135 9.49 19.84 -43.44
N PRO A 136 9.08 20.06 -44.71
CA PRO A 136 10.02 20.22 -45.82
C PRO A 136 10.83 21.52 -45.67
N LEU A 137 12.09 21.47 -46.14
CA LEU A 137 13.03 22.58 -46.23
C LEU A 137 12.58 23.62 -47.27
#